data_AF-A0A5B0HUP6-F1
#
_entry.id   AF-A0A5B0HUP6-F1
#
_cell.length_a   1.000
_cell.length_b   1.000
_cell.length_c   1.000
_cell.angle_alpha   90.00
_cell.angle_beta   90.00
_cell.angle_gamma   90.00
#
_symmetry.space_group_name_H-M   'P 1'
#
loop_
_entity.id
_entity.type
_entity.pdbx_description
1 polymer ?
#
loop_
_entity_poly.entity_id
_entity_poly.type
_entity_poly.pdbx_seq_one_letter_code
_entity_poly.pdbx_strand_id
1 'polypeptide(L)'
;MSRELDEQVAGFVSRVRSMVWAGAVEAFGATRLEDPIEGYRLLTRSRLDDPLAGLRSALLVRNVAAGRLIEFADAARAAGRSWDEIGAALDLVADGEGRSRAEVAFEWLVEGRVPQAPDRWPSFHAPTTSWDCATCGQRVTDRGPYESHPVDNEDGHREDCVRRRADVAAWVARAGWVD
;
A
#
# COMPACT_ATOMS: atom_id res chain seq x y z
N MET A 1 -11.81 -11.75 -22.02
CA MET A 1 -11.41 -11.30 -20.67
C MET A 1 -10.33 -10.22 -20.68
N SER A 2 -9.26 -10.31 -21.48
CA SER A 2 -8.17 -9.28 -21.46
C SER A 2 -8.61 -7.86 -21.84
N ARG A 3 -9.24 -7.68 -23.01
CA ARG A 3 -9.54 -6.34 -23.58
C ARG A 3 -10.51 -5.49 -22.74
N GLU A 4 -11.50 -6.12 -22.12
CA GLU A 4 -12.48 -5.43 -21.29
C GLU A 4 -11.85 -4.92 -19.98
N LEU A 5 -10.93 -5.70 -19.40
CA LEU A 5 -10.16 -5.28 -18.23
C LEU A 5 -9.24 -4.11 -18.57
N ASP A 6 -8.59 -4.16 -19.73
CA ASP A 6 -7.72 -3.08 -20.23
C ASP A 6 -8.50 -1.77 -20.43
N GLU A 7 -9.71 -1.84 -21.01
CA GLU A 7 -10.60 -0.69 -21.19
C GLU A 7 -11.08 -0.11 -19.84
N GLN A 8 -11.39 -0.96 -18.86
CA GLN A 8 -11.76 -0.51 -17.51
C GLN A 8 -10.61 0.19 -16.78
N VAL A 9 -9.39 -0.38 -16.86
CA VAL A 9 -8.18 0.21 -16.28
C VAL A 9 -7.88 1.56 -16.93
N ALA A 10 -7.95 1.65 -18.26
CA ALA A 10 -7.74 2.91 -18.98
C ALA A 10 -8.77 3.98 -18.54
N GLY A 11 -10.04 3.60 -18.40
CA GLY A 11 -11.08 4.48 -17.87
C GLY A 11 -10.79 4.97 -16.45
N PHE A 12 -10.30 4.09 -15.58
CA PHE A 12 -9.90 4.46 -14.21
C PHE A 12 -8.71 5.41 -14.17
N VAL A 13 -7.65 5.13 -14.96
CA VAL A 13 -6.49 6.03 -15.08
C VAL A 13 -6.91 7.42 -15.54
N SER A 14 -7.83 7.50 -16.49
CA SER A 14 -8.39 8.78 -16.95
C SER A 14 -9.07 9.54 -15.80
N ARG A 15 -9.89 8.86 -14.99
CA ARG A 15 -10.52 9.48 -13.81
C ARG A 15 -9.52 9.97 -12.78
N VAL A 16 -8.46 9.20 -12.50
CA VAL A 16 -7.39 9.63 -11.58
C VAL A 16 -6.68 10.87 -12.12
N ARG A 17 -6.38 10.93 -13.42
CA ARG A 17 -5.83 12.15 -14.05
C ARG A 17 -6.77 13.34 -13.88
N SER A 18 -8.08 13.14 -14.09
CA SER A 18 -9.08 14.19 -13.84
C SER A 18 -9.11 14.63 -12.37
N MET A 19 -8.92 13.73 -11.40
CA MET A 19 -8.83 14.10 -9.98
C MET A 19 -7.62 14.99 -9.69
N VAL A 20 -6.47 14.75 -10.32
CA VAL A 20 -5.30 15.63 -10.17
C VAL A 20 -5.62 17.04 -10.67
N TRP A 21 -6.28 17.16 -11.83
CA TRP A 21 -6.73 18.45 -12.36
C TRP A 21 -7.75 19.13 -11.44
N ALA A 22 -8.76 18.39 -10.99
CA ALA A 22 -9.78 18.89 -10.07
C ALA A 22 -9.15 19.38 -8.77
N GLY A 23 -8.25 18.61 -8.15
CA GLY A 23 -7.56 19.02 -6.93
C GLY A 23 -6.72 20.28 -7.09
N ALA A 24 -6.10 20.50 -8.27
CA ALA A 24 -5.35 21.74 -8.51
C ALA A 24 -6.25 22.97 -8.51
N VAL A 25 -7.46 22.85 -9.06
CA VAL A 25 -8.47 23.92 -9.09
C VAL A 25 -9.16 24.09 -7.74
N GLU A 26 -9.69 22.99 -7.20
CA GLU A 26 -10.58 22.99 -6.03
C GLU A 26 -9.82 23.17 -4.71
N ALA A 27 -8.66 22.50 -4.55
CA ALA A 27 -7.90 22.51 -3.30
C ALA A 27 -6.77 23.55 -3.30
N PHE A 28 -6.26 23.92 -4.48
CA PHE A 28 -5.11 24.81 -4.61
C PHE A 28 -5.39 26.09 -5.41
N GLY A 29 -6.62 26.29 -5.87
CA GLY A 29 -7.09 27.58 -6.41
C GLY A 29 -6.59 27.92 -7.82
N ALA A 30 -6.06 26.96 -8.57
CA ALA A 30 -5.64 27.19 -9.95
C ALA A 30 -6.83 27.32 -10.90
N THR A 31 -6.61 27.94 -12.05
CA THR A 31 -7.55 28.01 -13.17
C THR A 31 -7.06 27.14 -14.31
N ARG A 32 -7.96 26.35 -14.89
CA ARG A 32 -7.68 25.65 -16.14
C ARG A 32 -7.82 26.61 -17.31
N LEU A 33 -6.79 26.66 -18.14
CA LEU A 33 -6.72 27.44 -19.36
C LEU A 33 -6.61 26.50 -20.57
N GLU A 34 -7.09 26.96 -21.72
CA GLU A 34 -7.01 26.26 -23.00
C GLU A 34 -6.20 27.11 -23.97
N ASP A 35 -5.01 26.64 -24.34
CA ASP A 35 -4.17 27.32 -25.33
C ASP A 35 -4.41 26.71 -26.72
N PRO A 36 -4.56 27.51 -27.79
CA PRO A 36 -4.59 26.97 -29.16
C PRO A 36 -3.28 26.26 -29.51
N ILE A 37 -3.37 25.14 -30.24
CA ILE A 37 -2.19 24.46 -30.79
C ILE A 37 -1.85 25.07 -32.15
N GLU A 38 -0.64 25.61 -32.29
CA GLU A 38 -0.16 26.19 -33.54
C GLU A 38 -0.28 25.21 -34.72
N GLY A 39 -0.79 25.70 -35.85
CA GLY A 39 -1.06 24.87 -37.03
C GLY A 39 -2.42 24.15 -37.02
N TYR A 40 -3.16 24.18 -35.91
CA TYR A 40 -4.48 23.55 -35.79
C TYR A 40 -5.56 24.57 -35.42
N ARG A 41 -6.69 24.58 -36.15
CA ARG A 41 -7.78 25.55 -35.92
C ARG A 41 -8.74 25.17 -34.80
N LEU A 42 -8.80 23.89 -34.44
CA LEU A 42 -9.80 23.36 -33.50
C LEU A 42 -9.19 22.65 -32.30
N LEU A 43 -7.87 22.45 -32.28
CA LEU A 43 -7.21 21.74 -31.19
C LEU A 43 -6.65 22.73 -30.17
N THR A 44 -7.00 22.52 -28.90
CA THR A 44 -6.43 23.24 -27.77
C THR A 44 -5.63 22.28 -26.89
N ARG A 45 -4.72 22.85 -26.10
CA ARG A 45 -4.00 22.18 -25.03
C ARG A 45 -4.43 22.79 -23.71
N SER A 46 -4.89 21.93 -22.81
CA SER A 46 -5.18 22.34 -21.44
C SER A 46 -3.90 22.57 -20.64
N ARG A 47 -3.83 23.68 -19.91
CA ARG A 47 -2.80 23.96 -18.90
C ARG A 47 -3.41 24.56 -17.63
N LEU A 48 -2.63 24.59 -16.56
CA LEU A 48 -2.95 25.41 -15.37
C LEU A 48 -2.29 26.79 -15.53
N ASP A 49 -2.92 27.81 -14.95
CA ASP A 49 -2.30 29.13 -14.74
C ASP A 49 -1.15 29.07 -13.72
N ASP A 50 -1.28 28.24 -12.68
CA ASP A 50 -0.22 27.88 -11.73
C ASP A 50 0.16 26.39 -11.86
N PRO A 51 1.29 26.06 -12.52
CA PRO A 51 1.79 24.70 -12.60
C PRO A 51 2.14 24.07 -11.23
N LEU A 52 2.48 24.88 -10.22
CA LEU A 52 2.84 24.36 -8.88
C LEU A 52 1.61 23.83 -8.15
N ALA A 53 0.43 24.40 -8.37
CA ALA A 53 -0.83 23.83 -7.89
C ALA A 53 -1.07 22.41 -8.45
N GLY A 54 -0.71 22.17 -9.71
CA GLY A 54 -0.73 20.85 -10.33
C GLY A 54 0.18 19.84 -9.61
N LEU A 55 1.40 20.24 -9.27
CA LEU A 55 2.34 19.40 -8.52
C LEU A 55 1.83 19.08 -7.11
N ARG A 56 1.31 20.08 -6.40
CA ARG A 56 0.74 19.90 -5.05
C ARG A 56 -0.46 18.96 -5.07
N SER A 57 -1.33 19.10 -6.07
CA SER A 57 -2.47 18.19 -6.27
C SER A 57 -2.02 16.75 -6.55
N ALA A 58 -1.04 16.56 -7.43
CA ALA A 58 -0.50 15.23 -7.72
C ALA A 58 0.11 14.58 -6.47
N LEU A 59 0.85 15.35 -5.66
CA LEU A 59 1.40 14.88 -4.39
C LEU A 59 0.30 14.53 -3.39
N LEU A 60 -0.76 15.33 -3.29
CA LEU A 60 -1.92 15.04 -2.44
C LEU A 60 -2.58 13.71 -2.82
N VAL A 61 -2.88 13.51 -4.11
CA VAL A 61 -3.47 12.25 -4.61
C VAL A 61 -2.56 11.06 -4.31
N ARG A 62 -1.25 11.20 -4.53
CA ARG A 62 -0.26 10.17 -4.17
C ARG A 62 -0.29 9.84 -2.68
N ASN A 63 -0.30 10.85 -1.81
CA ASN A 63 -0.26 10.65 -0.36
C ASN A 63 -1.56 10.01 0.15
N VAL A 64 -2.72 10.39 -0.39
CA VAL A 64 -4.00 9.74 -0.07
C VAL A 64 -3.97 8.27 -0.49
N ALA A 65 -3.50 7.97 -1.70
CA ALA A 65 -3.38 6.58 -2.16
C ALA A 65 -2.41 5.78 -1.29
N ALA A 66 -1.25 6.36 -0.93
CA ALA A 66 -0.29 5.71 -0.04
C ALA A 66 -0.87 5.44 1.36
N GLY A 67 -1.62 6.37 1.94
CA GLY A 67 -2.32 6.15 3.20
C GLY A 67 -3.36 5.03 3.12
N ARG A 68 -4.06 4.88 1.99
CA ARG A 68 -4.99 3.76 1.79
C ARG A 68 -4.29 2.42 1.65
N LEU A 69 -3.05 2.35 1.17
CA LEU A 69 -2.32 1.09 1.09
C LEU A 69 -2.08 0.49 2.48
N ILE A 70 -1.66 1.29 3.47
CA ILE A 70 -1.47 0.79 4.83
C ILE A 70 -2.80 0.41 5.48
N GLU A 71 -3.87 1.20 5.28
CA GLU A 71 -5.20 0.83 5.80
C GLU A 71 -5.74 -0.47 5.21
N PHE A 72 -5.55 -0.71 3.90
CA PHE A 72 -5.95 -1.96 3.26
C PHE A 72 -5.05 -3.12 3.68
N ALA A 73 -3.77 -2.88 3.95
CA ALA A 73 -2.89 -3.88 4.52
C ALA A 73 -3.36 -4.26 5.93
N ASP A 74 -3.62 -3.29 6.81
CA ASP A 74 -4.16 -3.51 8.15
C ASP A 74 -5.51 -4.26 8.10
N ALA A 75 -6.41 -3.91 7.18
CA ALA A 75 -7.66 -4.63 6.97
C ALA A 75 -7.43 -6.07 6.48
N ALA A 76 -6.46 -6.29 5.59
CA ALA A 76 -6.07 -7.63 5.15
C ALA A 76 -5.48 -8.46 6.30
N ARG A 77 -4.63 -7.85 7.14
CA ARG A 77 -4.09 -8.47 8.36
C ARG A 77 -5.20 -8.82 9.35
N ALA A 78 -6.15 -7.91 9.57
CA ALA A 78 -7.33 -8.13 10.39
C ALA A 78 -8.19 -9.31 9.89
N ALA A 79 -8.27 -9.50 8.58
CA ALA A 79 -8.92 -10.62 7.92
C ALA A 79 -8.07 -11.92 7.88
N GLY A 80 -6.88 -11.90 8.47
CA GLY A 80 -6.00 -13.06 8.58
C GLY A 80 -5.07 -13.30 7.38
N ARG A 81 -4.96 -12.37 6.43
CA ARG A 81 -4.01 -12.49 5.32
C ARG A 81 -2.59 -12.24 5.81
N SER A 82 -1.62 -13.01 5.34
CA SER A 82 -0.20 -12.85 5.69
C SER A 82 0.45 -11.67 4.97
N TRP A 83 1.58 -11.17 5.50
CA TRP A 83 2.41 -10.18 4.81
C TRP A 83 2.92 -10.67 3.45
N ASP A 84 3.12 -11.97 3.28
CA ASP A 84 3.51 -12.56 2.00
C ASP A 84 2.39 -12.43 0.94
N GLU A 85 1.14 -12.69 1.33
CA GLU A 85 -0.03 -12.51 0.45
C GLU A 85 -0.26 -11.03 0.10
N ILE A 86 -0.06 -10.12 1.05
CA ILE A 86 -0.12 -8.67 0.81
C ILE A 86 0.97 -8.27 -0.19
N GLY A 87 2.21 -8.73 0.00
CA GLY A 87 3.29 -8.48 -0.94
C GLY A 87 3.01 -9.05 -2.33
N ALA A 88 2.39 -10.23 -2.42
CA ALA A 88 1.97 -10.82 -3.68
C ALA A 88 0.91 -9.96 -4.41
N ALA A 89 -0.07 -9.44 -3.69
CA ALA A 89 -1.10 -8.56 -4.25
C ALA A 89 -0.55 -7.20 -4.74
N LEU A 90 0.63 -6.81 -4.24
CA LEU A 90 1.36 -5.61 -4.65
C LEU A 90 2.41 -5.88 -5.73
N ASP A 91 2.43 -7.09 -6.31
CA ASP A 91 3.43 -7.55 -7.28
C ASP A 91 4.88 -7.40 -6.78
N LEU A 92 5.09 -7.49 -5.46
CA LEU A 92 6.42 -7.44 -4.86
C LEU A 92 7.13 -8.78 -4.97
N VAL A 93 8.45 -8.72 -5.07
CA VAL A 93 9.34 -9.88 -5.08
C VAL A 93 10.27 -9.83 -3.89
N ALA A 94 10.77 -10.99 -3.48
CA ALA A 94 11.94 -11.06 -2.62
C ALA A 94 13.10 -10.33 -3.31
N ASP A 95 13.93 -9.63 -2.55
CA ASP A 95 14.97 -8.77 -3.11
C ASP A 95 16.22 -9.53 -3.57
N GLY A 96 16.29 -10.84 -3.31
CA GLY A 96 17.45 -11.68 -3.61
C GLY A 96 18.63 -11.51 -2.64
N GLU A 97 18.54 -10.58 -1.70
CA GLU A 97 19.58 -10.26 -0.69
C GLU A 97 19.21 -10.84 0.69
N GLY A 98 18.30 -11.81 0.72
CA GLY A 98 17.87 -12.52 1.92
C GLY A 98 16.54 -12.02 2.51
N ARG A 99 15.96 -10.93 1.99
CA ARG A 99 14.62 -10.49 2.42
C ARG A 99 13.54 -11.24 1.66
N SER A 100 12.64 -11.85 2.41
CA SER A 100 11.40 -12.41 1.92
C SER A 100 10.49 -11.32 1.35
N ARG A 101 9.56 -11.73 0.49
CA ARG A 101 8.50 -10.84 -0.03
C ARG A 101 7.67 -10.22 1.10
N ALA A 102 7.44 -10.97 2.18
CA ALA A 102 6.72 -10.51 3.36
C ALA A 102 7.45 -9.32 4.04
N GLU A 103 8.76 -9.43 4.23
CA GLU A 103 9.58 -8.35 4.81
C GLU A 103 9.59 -7.12 3.90
N VAL A 104 9.75 -7.30 2.59
CA VAL A 104 9.69 -6.18 1.62
C VAL A 104 8.34 -5.45 1.69
N ALA A 105 7.23 -6.18 1.83
CA ALA A 105 5.91 -5.59 1.97
C ALA A 105 5.76 -4.79 3.27
N PHE A 106 6.19 -5.36 4.40
CA PHE A 106 6.13 -4.70 5.70
C PHE A 106 6.99 -3.44 5.72
N GLU A 107 8.25 -3.54 5.30
CA GLU A 107 9.18 -2.41 5.23
C GLU A 107 8.64 -1.29 4.33
N TRP A 108 8.02 -1.62 3.20
CA TRP A 108 7.47 -0.58 2.34
C TRP A 108 6.27 0.11 2.96
N LEU A 109 5.30 -0.66 3.45
CA LEU A 109 4.01 -0.12 3.90
C LEU A 109 4.08 0.52 5.29
N VAL A 110 4.88 -0.06 6.20
CA VAL A 110 4.97 0.39 7.60
C VAL A 110 6.16 1.32 7.80
N GLU A 111 7.31 1.03 7.18
CA GLU A 111 8.51 1.88 7.34
C GLU A 111 8.68 2.93 6.24
N GLY A 112 7.88 2.86 5.17
CA GLY A 112 8.04 3.75 4.01
C GLY A 112 9.29 3.45 3.17
N ARG A 113 9.94 2.30 3.36
CA ARG A 113 11.14 1.93 2.59
C ARG A 113 10.76 1.48 1.19
N VAL A 114 10.92 2.38 0.22
CA VAL A 114 10.61 2.09 -1.19
C VAL A 114 11.36 0.84 -1.64
N PRO A 115 10.66 -0.17 -2.20
CA PRO A 115 11.30 -1.34 -2.79
C PRO A 115 12.40 -0.93 -3.78
N GLN A 116 13.56 -1.60 -3.73
CA GLN A 116 14.68 -1.38 -4.67
C GLN A 116 15.37 0.01 -4.62
N ALA A 117 15.11 0.85 -3.62
CA ALA A 117 15.88 2.09 -3.42
C ALA A 117 17.35 1.78 -3.04
N PRO A 118 18.34 2.42 -3.69
CA PRO A 118 19.77 2.11 -3.53
C PRO A 118 20.37 2.54 -2.19
N ASP A 119 19.85 3.62 -1.58
CA ASP A 119 20.37 4.16 -0.32
C ASP A 119 19.38 3.90 0.81
N ARG A 120 19.57 2.78 1.51
CA ARG A 120 18.75 2.39 2.67
C ARG A 120 19.53 2.62 3.94
N TRP A 121 19.16 3.68 4.67
CA TRP A 121 19.65 3.84 6.03
C TRP A 121 18.80 2.97 6.97
N PRO A 122 19.41 2.24 7.92
CA PRO A 122 18.66 1.51 8.93
C PRO A 122 17.76 2.48 9.70
N SER A 123 16.46 2.19 9.78
CA SER A 123 15.60 2.80 10.79
C SER A 123 16.03 2.28 12.16
N PHE A 124 16.21 3.18 13.13
CA PHE A 124 16.51 2.83 14.52
C PHE A 124 15.24 2.56 15.36
N HIS A 125 14.05 2.62 14.74
CA HIS A 125 12.80 2.25 15.38
C HIS A 125 12.37 0.87 14.91
N ALA A 126 12.06 -0.02 15.87
CA ALA A 126 11.36 -1.26 15.59
C ALA A 126 9.97 -0.89 15.05
N PRO A 127 9.70 -1.07 13.75
CA PRO A 127 8.47 -0.61 13.16
C PRO A 127 7.33 -1.51 13.61
N THR A 128 6.19 -0.88 13.86
CA THR A 128 4.96 -1.60 14.19
C THR A 128 3.80 -0.98 13.45
N THR A 129 2.84 -1.81 13.08
CA THR A 129 1.48 -1.36 12.75
C THR A 129 0.51 -1.91 13.78
N SER A 130 -0.69 -1.35 13.84
CA SER A 130 -1.73 -1.87 14.73
C SER A 130 -3.09 -1.89 14.05
N TRP A 131 -3.81 -2.99 14.25
CA TRP A 131 -5.09 -3.25 13.61
C TRP A 131 -6.02 -4.02 14.55
N ASP A 132 -7.33 -3.92 14.33
CA ASP A 132 -8.31 -4.63 15.15
C ASP A 132 -8.62 -6.01 14.54
N CYS A 133 -8.35 -7.08 15.28
CA CYS A 133 -8.56 -8.43 14.77
C CYS A 133 -10.04 -8.71 14.48
N ALA A 134 -10.38 -9.08 13.25
CA ALA A 134 -11.77 -9.35 12.87
C ALA A 134 -12.36 -10.59 13.57
N THR A 135 -11.53 -11.45 14.17
CA THR A 135 -11.97 -12.66 14.88
C THR A 135 -12.19 -12.42 16.37
N CYS A 136 -11.25 -11.77 17.07
CA CYS A 136 -11.35 -11.58 18.53
C CYS A 136 -11.69 -10.14 18.96
N GLY A 137 -11.74 -9.21 18.02
CA GLY A 137 -12.05 -7.79 18.24
C GLY A 137 -11.02 -7.02 19.05
N GLN A 138 -9.86 -7.61 19.36
CA GLN A 138 -8.80 -6.93 20.10
C GLN A 138 -7.88 -6.16 19.16
N ARG A 139 -7.30 -5.06 19.66
CA ARG A 139 -6.21 -4.34 19.01
C ARG A 139 -4.94 -5.19 19.06
N VAL A 140 -4.37 -5.46 17.90
CA VAL A 140 -3.14 -6.22 17.72
C VAL A 140 -2.02 -5.28 17.36
N THR A 141 -0.83 -5.43 17.96
CA THR A 141 0.40 -4.81 17.48
C THR A 141 1.17 -5.83 16.66
N ASP A 142 1.47 -5.50 15.41
CA ASP A 142 2.20 -6.34 14.47
C ASP A 142 3.58 -5.73 14.25
N ARG A 143 4.63 -6.50 14.57
CA ARG A 143 6.05 -6.12 14.47
C ARG A 143 6.68 -6.55 13.15
N GLY A 144 5.88 -7.12 12.25
CA GLY A 144 6.34 -7.61 10.95
C GLY A 144 6.72 -9.08 10.96
N PRO A 145 7.11 -9.63 9.81
CA PRO A 145 7.32 -11.06 9.60
C PRO A 145 8.79 -11.48 9.86
N TYR A 146 9.39 -10.97 10.94
CA TYR A 146 10.83 -11.18 11.20
C TYR A 146 11.12 -12.42 12.04
N GLU A 147 10.22 -12.76 12.97
CA GLU A 147 10.36 -13.96 13.79
C GLU A 147 9.70 -15.16 13.13
N SER A 148 10.28 -16.34 13.32
CA SER A 148 9.74 -17.55 12.74
C SER A 148 8.38 -17.93 13.32
N HIS A 149 8.19 -17.74 14.62
CA HIS A 149 6.99 -18.15 15.35
C HIS A 149 5.94 -17.01 15.36
N PRO A 150 4.68 -17.25 14.94
CA PRO A 150 3.69 -16.19 14.78
C PRO A 150 3.40 -15.34 16.03
N VAL A 151 3.56 -15.90 17.23
CA VAL A 151 3.27 -15.17 18.49
C VAL A 151 4.34 -14.14 18.85
N ASP A 152 5.54 -14.24 18.26
CA ASP A 152 6.63 -13.29 18.52
C ASP A 152 6.51 -12.07 17.60
N ASN A 153 5.79 -12.21 16.48
CA ASN A 153 5.49 -11.13 15.55
C ASN A 153 4.29 -10.28 15.98
N GLU A 154 3.32 -10.86 16.69
CA GLU A 154 2.05 -10.19 17.02
C GLU A 154 1.68 -10.30 18.51
N ASP A 155 1.24 -9.19 19.11
CA ASP A 155 0.65 -9.16 20.46
C ASP A 155 -0.81 -8.68 20.48
N GLY A 156 -1.46 -8.73 21.64
CA GLY A 156 -2.78 -8.11 21.83
C GLY A 156 -3.99 -8.98 21.46
N HIS A 157 -3.80 -10.14 20.83
CA HIS A 157 -4.89 -11.10 20.64
C HIS A 157 -5.45 -11.61 21.97
N ARG A 158 -6.74 -11.96 21.96
CA ARG A 158 -7.33 -12.79 23.03
C ARG A 158 -6.69 -14.18 23.05
N GLU A 159 -6.56 -14.78 24.23
CA GLU A 159 -5.96 -16.12 24.41
C GLU A 159 -6.62 -17.20 23.55
N ASP A 160 -7.94 -17.16 23.40
CA ASP A 160 -8.74 -18.12 22.63
C ASP A 160 -8.96 -17.71 21.15
N CYS A 161 -8.25 -16.68 20.66
CA CYS A 161 -8.42 -16.18 19.30
C CYS A 161 -8.18 -17.29 18.26
N VAL A 162 -9.24 -17.67 17.54
CA VAL A 162 -9.22 -18.75 16.54
C VAL A 162 -8.21 -18.48 15.43
N ARG A 163 -8.12 -17.23 14.94
CA ARG A 163 -7.17 -16.85 13.89
C ARG A 163 -5.71 -16.98 14.36
N ARG A 164 -5.39 -16.52 15.58
CA ARG A 164 -4.05 -16.70 16.16
C ARG A 164 -3.69 -18.17 16.31
N ARG A 165 -4.62 -19.00 16.79
CA ARG A 165 -4.42 -20.45 16.93
C ARG A 165 -4.22 -21.13 15.57
N ALA A 166 -4.95 -20.70 14.54
CA ALA A 166 -4.78 -21.21 13.19
C ALA A 166 -3.39 -20.87 12.62
N ASP A 167 -2.89 -19.65 12.84
CA ASP A 167 -1.56 -19.25 12.41
C ASP A 167 -0.46 -20.08 13.10
N VAL A 168 -0.58 -20.29 14.41
CA VAL A 168 0.33 -21.17 15.18
C VAL A 168 0.25 -22.61 14.67
N ALA A 169 -0.95 -23.16 14.48
CA ALA A 169 -1.11 -24.52 13.95
C ALA A 169 -0.51 -24.68 12.55
N ALA A 170 -0.69 -23.69 11.68
CA ALA A 170 -0.09 -23.67 10.35
C ALA A 170 1.44 -23.58 10.42
N TRP A 171 1.98 -22.82 11.38
CA TRP A 171 3.42 -22.79 11.64
C TRP A 171 3.94 -24.15 12.11
N VAL A 172 3.30 -24.77 13.11
CA VAL A 172 3.68 -26.10 13.63
C VAL A 172 3.73 -27.13 12.50
N ALA A 173 2.70 -27.16 11.64
CA ALA A 173 2.63 -28.05 10.50
C ALA A 173 3.77 -27.85 9.48
N ARG A 174 4.23 -26.61 9.28
CA ARG A 174 5.36 -26.29 8.39
C ARG A 174 6.71 -26.58 9.03
N ALA A 175 6.87 -26.26 10.31
CA ALA A 175 8.12 -26.43 11.06
C ALA A 175 8.42 -27.90 11.36
N GLY A 176 7.44 -28.80 11.22
CA GLY A 176 7.57 -30.20 11.60
C GLY A 176 7.75 -30.38 13.10
N TRP A 177 7.31 -29.40 13.89
CA TRP A 177 7.41 -29.43 15.34
C TRP A 177 6.35 -30.41 15.87
N VAL A 178 6.79 -31.43 16.58
CA VAL A 178 5.95 -32.36 17.33
C VAL A 178 6.40 -32.20 18.78
N ASP A 179 5.44 -31.95 19.67
CA ASP A 179 5.68 -31.75 21.11
C ASP A 179 6.68 -32.76 21.71
#